data_AF-A0A2G9MBT2-F1
#
_entry.id   AF-A0A2G9MBT2-F1
#
_cell.length_a   1.000
_cell.length_b   1.000
_cell.length_c   1.000
_cell.angle_alpha   90.00
_cell.angle_beta   90.00
_cell.angle_gamma   90.00
#
_symmetry.space_group_name_H-M   'P 1'
#
loop_
_entity.id
_entity.type
_entity.pdbx_description
1 polymer ?
#
loop_
_entity_poly.entity_id
_entity_poly.type
_entity_poly.pdbx_seq_one_letter_code
_entity_poly.pdbx_strand_id
1 'polypeptide(L)'
;MGTLSVILSAIAPVFGLLAGVIIAYFTKEELKQGEKYFRLLQHVLLSAIFVILFWQFTWQAVILGVILLAALWRFSFDNFLLIPVMALPATVSVIQPLVFVYFIPVGTLLYEQKKELVVLGVVYVLLAVLGSL
;
A
#
# COMPACT_ATOMS: atom_id res chain seq x y z
N MET A 1 6.27 5.15 21.29
CA MET A 1 7.19 5.25 20.14
C MET A 1 7.79 6.64 20.12
N GLY A 2 9.09 6.79 19.81
CA GLY A 2 9.68 8.13 19.66
C GLY A 2 9.18 8.81 18.38
N THR A 3 9.05 10.13 18.36
CA THR A 3 8.64 10.93 17.19
C THR A 3 9.44 10.58 15.93
N LEU A 4 10.75 10.32 16.07
CA LEU A 4 11.62 9.86 14.99
C LEU A 4 11.16 8.54 14.36
N SER A 5 10.73 7.56 15.17
CA SER A 5 10.27 6.27 14.64
C SER A 5 9.00 6.42 13.80
N VAL A 6 8.09 7.32 14.20
CA VAL A 6 6.85 7.57 13.46
C VAL A 6 7.15 8.27 12.13
N ILE A 7 8.08 9.23 12.12
CA ILE A 7 8.53 9.89 10.89
C ILE A 7 9.17 8.89 9.92
N LEU A 8 10.06 8.01 10.39
CA LEU A 8 10.68 6.97 9.55
C LEU A 8 9.63 6.01 8.96
N SER A 9 8.62 5.67 9.77
CA SER A 9 7.50 4.82 9.36
C SER A 9 6.65 5.45 8.26
N ALA A 10 6.49 6.78 8.33
CA ALA A 10 5.74 7.54 7.33
C ALA A 10 6.49 7.64 5.99
N ILE A 11 7.82 7.72 6.02
CA ILE A 11 8.61 7.94 4.81
C ILE A 11 8.84 6.64 4.03
N ALA A 12 8.94 5.48 4.70
CA ALA A 12 9.18 4.19 4.03
C ALA A 12 8.20 3.92 2.84
N PRO A 13 6.88 3.95 3.00
CA PRO A 13 5.91 3.84 1.92
C PRO A 13 6.15 4.80 0.74
N VAL A 14 6.57 6.03 1.01
CA VAL A 14 6.92 7.02 -0.03
C VAL A 14 8.12 6.54 -0.84
N PHE A 15 9.14 5.97 -0.18
CA PHE A 15 10.26 5.34 -0.90
C PHE A 15 9.84 4.11 -1.70
N GLY A 16 8.90 3.31 -1.20
CA GLY A 16 8.33 2.19 -1.96
C GLY A 16 7.65 2.68 -3.24
N LEU A 17 6.89 3.76 -3.14
CA LEU A 17 6.22 4.40 -4.27
C LEU A 17 7.23 4.93 -5.29
N LEU A 18 8.26 5.65 -4.82
CA LEU A 18 9.35 6.14 -5.67
C LEU A 18 10.10 5.01 -6.37
N ALA A 19 10.39 3.91 -5.67
CA ALA A 19 10.99 2.72 -6.26
C ALA A 19 10.10 2.13 -7.37
N GLY A 20 8.79 2.07 -7.14
CA GLY A 20 7.81 1.67 -8.16
C GLY A 20 7.83 2.54 -9.42
N VAL A 21 7.91 3.86 -9.24
CA VAL A 21 8.02 4.84 -10.33
C VAL A 21 9.32 4.65 -11.11
N ILE A 22 10.44 4.45 -10.41
CA ILE A 22 11.75 4.22 -11.02
C ILE A 22 11.71 2.94 -11.85
N ILE A 23 11.16 1.85 -11.30
CA ILE A 23 10.97 0.59 -12.03
C ILE A 23 10.13 0.81 -13.29
N ALA A 24 9.00 1.52 -13.17
CA ALA A 24 8.14 1.80 -14.32
C ALA A 24 8.82 2.66 -15.39
N TYR A 25 9.66 3.60 -14.98
CA TYR A 25 10.44 4.42 -15.90
C TYR A 25 11.40 3.57 -16.74
N PHE A 26 12.11 2.62 -16.10
CA PHE A 26 13.05 1.74 -16.81
C PHE A 26 12.36 0.61 -17.60
N THR A 27 11.17 0.19 -17.20
CA THR A 27 10.45 -0.96 -17.79
C THR A 27 9.21 -0.55 -18.59
N LYS A 28 9.13 0.71 -19.02
CA LYS A 28 7.92 1.31 -19.63
C LYS A 28 7.34 0.51 -20.80
N GLU A 29 8.20 -0.09 -21.63
CA GLU A 29 7.77 -0.89 -22.79
C GLU A 29 7.20 -2.26 -22.38
N GLU A 30 7.74 -2.86 -21.33
CA GLU A 30 7.31 -4.16 -20.79
C GLU A 30 6.10 -4.04 -19.85
N LEU A 31 5.86 -2.83 -19.31
CA LEU A 31 4.86 -2.56 -18.29
C LEU A 31 3.44 -2.95 -18.73
N LYS A 32 3.10 -2.72 -20.00
CA LYS A 32 1.78 -3.07 -20.56
C LYS A 32 1.49 -4.57 -20.51
N GLN A 33 2.51 -5.41 -20.73
CA GLN A 33 2.37 -6.86 -20.62
C GLN A 33 2.49 -7.32 -19.16
N GLY A 34 3.31 -6.60 -18.37
CA GLY A 34 3.58 -6.88 -16.96
C GLY A 34 2.47 -6.45 -15.98
N GLU A 35 1.55 -5.60 -16.40
CA GLU A 35 0.56 -4.95 -15.55
C GLU A 35 -0.24 -5.92 -14.68
N LYS A 36 -0.67 -7.05 -15.28
CA LYS A 36 -1.42 -8.10 -14.57
C LYS A 36 -0.65 -8.69 -13.39
N TYR A 37 0.68 -8.78 -13.48
CA TYR A 37 1.53 -9.31 -12.41
C TYR A 37 1.72 -8.29 -11.30
N PHE A 38 1.86 -7.00 -11.64
CA PHE A 38 1.89 -5.93 -10.63
C PHE A 38 0.55 -5.82 -9.90
N ARG A 39 -0.58 -5.93 -10.61
CA ARG A 39 -1.90 -6.02 -9.98
C ARG A 39 -1.99 -7.25 -9.08
N LEU A 40 -1.59 -8.44 -9.54
CA LEU A 40 -1.59 -9.65 -8.70
C LEU A 40 -0.74 -9.46 -7.43
N LEU A 41 0.48 -8.95 -7.59
CA LEU A 41 1.40 -8.68 -6.48
C LEU A 41 0.80 -7.69 -5.48
N GLN A 42 0.15 -6.62 -5.97
CA GLN A 42 -0.56 -5.65 -5.14
C GLN A 42 -1.63 -6.34 -4.28
N HIS A 43 -2.46 -7.22 -4.86
CA HIS A 43 -3.52 -7.92 -4.12
C HIS A 43 -2.94 -8.91 -3.10
N VAL A 44 -1.87 -9.63 -3.45
CA VAL A 44 -1.20 -10.56 -2.52
C VAL A 44 -0.62 -9.81 -1.32
N LEU A 45 0.06 -8.69 -1.55
CA LEU A 45 0.64 -7.88 -0.47
C LEU A 45 -0.44 -7.23 0.41
N LEU A 46 -1.48 -6.68 -0.21
CA LEU A 46 -2.66 -6.16 0.47
C LEU A 46 -3.30 -7.23 1.36
N SER A 47 -3.38 -8.46 0.85
CA SER A 47 -3.91 -9.60 1.60
C SER A 47 -3.07 -9.91 2.83
N ALA A 48 -1.75 -9.99 2.67
CA ALA A 48 -0.83 -10.23 3.76
C ALA A 48 -0.92 -9.15 4.83
N ILE A 49 -1.01 -7.87 4.43
CA ILE A 49 -1.15 -6.73 5.34
C ILE A 49 -2.45 -6.85 6.15
N PHE A 50 -3.59 -7.12 5.49
CA PHE A 50 -4.86 -7.27 6.19
C PHE A 50 -4.87 -8.46 7.16
N VAL A 51 -4.32 -9.61 6.75
CA VAL A 51 -4.24 -10.78 7.64
C VAL A 51 -3.45 -10.43 8.90
N ILE A 52 -2.31 -9.75 8.77
CA ILE A 52 -1.47 -9.37 9.93
C ILE A 52 -2.16 -8.32 10.80
N LEU A 53 -2.82 -7.32 10.20
CA LEU A 53 -3.59 -6.31 10.94
C LEU A 53 -4.71 -6.96 11.75
N PHE A 54 -5.51 -7.82 11.13
CA PHE A 54 -6.68 -8.43 11.77
C PHE A 54 -6.35 -9.57 12.72
N TRP A 55 -5.17 -10.19 12.57
CA TRP A 55 -4.70 -11.23 13.50
C TRP A 55 -4.61 -10.71 14.95
N GLN A 56 -4.38 -9.40 15.14
CA GLN A 56 -4.28 -8.81 16.48
C GLN A 56 -5.61 -8.53 17.16
N PHE A 57 -6.74 -8.63 16.45
CA PHE A 57 -8.05 -8.31 16.99
C PHE A 57 -8.79 -9.57 17.44
N THR A 58 -9.33 -10.35 16.50
CA THR A 58 -10.12 -11.58 16.75
C THR A 58 -10.15 -12.44 15.50
N TRP A 59 -10.42 -13.75 15.66
CA TRP A 59 -10.60 -14.67 14.51
C TRP A 59 -11.72 -14.22 13.55
N GLN A 60 -12.74 -13.52 14.05
CA GLN A 60 -13.82 -12.93 13.24
C GLN A 60 -13.32 -11.80 12.34
N ALA A 61 -12.36 -11.00 12.81
CA ALA A 61 -11.75 -9.93 12.02
C ALA A 61 -10.93 -10.49 10.85
N VAL A 62 -10.27 -11.64 11.05
CA VAL A 62 -9.56 -12.36 9.98
C VAL A 62 -10.54 -12.82 8.88
N ILE A 63 -11.70 -13.37 9.27
CA ILE A 63 -12.76 -13.78 8.32
C ILE A 63 -13.28 -12.57 7.54
N LEU A 64 -13.57 -11.45 8.23
CA LEU A 64 -13.98 -10.20 7.58
C LEU A 64 -12.91 -9.68 6.61
N GLY A 65 -11.62 -9.75 6.97
CA GLY A 65 -10.52 -9.39 6.09
C GLY A 65 -10.45 -10.24 4.83
N VAL A 66 -10.65 -11.56 4.95
CA VAL A 66 -10.71 -12.49 3.81
C VAL A 66 -11.92 -12.21 2.92
N ILE A 67 -13.09 -11.93 3.50
CA ILE A 67 -14.30 -11.55 2.75
C ILE A 67 -14.08 -10.23 2.01
N LEU A 68 -13.49 -9.24 2.69
CA LEU A 68 -13.16 -7.94 2.08
C LEU A 68 -12.22 -8.13 0.89
N LEU A 69 -11.21 -8.98 1.02
CA LEU A 69 -10.29 -9.33 -0.08
C LEU A 69 -10.98 -10.02 -1.25
N ALA A 70 -11.83 -11.00 -0.99
CA ALA A 70 -12.61 -11.68 -2.03
C ALA A 70 -13.53 -10.69 -2.76
N ALA A 71 -14.12 -9.74 -2.03
CA ALA A 71 -14.91 -8.67 -2.60
C ALA A 71 -14.04 -7.72 -3.44
N LEU A 72 -12.89 -7.26 -2.92
CA LEU A 72 -11.97 -6.37 -3.65
C LEU A 72 -11.46 -7.02 -4.95
N TRP A 73 -11.11 -8.30 -4.91
CA TRP A 73 -10.74 -9.09 -6.08
C TRP A 73 -11.88 -9.15 -7.12
N ARG A 74 -13.13 -9.35 -6.66
CA ARG A 74 -14.28 -9.48 -7.55
C ARG A 74 -14.68 -8.15 -8.20
N PHE A 75 -14.62 -7.06 -7.45
CA PHE A 75 -15.08 -5.75 -7.91
C PHE A 75 -14.02 -4.95 -8.67
N SER A 76 -12.80 -5.47 -8.79
CA SER A 76 -11.70 -4.83 -9.53
C SER A 76 -11.55 -3.36 -9.13
N PHE A 77 -11.78 -3.05 -7.84
CA PHE A 77 -11.62 -1.69 -7.34
C PHE A 77 -10.21 -1.22 -7.69
N ASP A 78 -10.12 -0.06 -8.31
CA ASP A 78 -8.84 0.62 -8.44
C ASP A 78 -8.36 0.88 -7.00
N ASN A 79 -7.44 0.03 -6.55
CA ASN A 79 -7.03 -0.23 -5.16
C ASN A 79 -6.47 1.00 -4.42
N PHE A 80 -6.52 2.18 -5.03
CA PHE A 80 -6.07 3.47 -4.51
C PHE A 80 -6.87 3.93 -3.29
N LEU A 81 -8.14 3.55 -3.19
CA LEU A 81 -9.02 3.93 -2.08
C LEU A 81 -8.72 3.20 -0.76
N LEU A 82 -7.90 2.14 -0.78
CA LEU A 82 -7.50 1.41 0.44
C LEU A 82 -6.21 1.96 1.07
N ILE A 83 -5.56 2.90 0.40
CA ILE A 83 -4.28 3.47 0.83
C ILE A 83 -4.42 4.36 2.08
N PRO A 84 -5.52 5.12 2.27
CA PRO A 84 -5.80 5.79 3.55
C PRO A 84 -5.95 4.83 4.73
N VAL A 85 -6.44 3.61 4.48
CA VAL A 85 -6.63 2.58 5.52
C VAL A 85 -5.28 2.04 6.00
N MET A 86 -4.24 2.08 5.16
CA MET A 86 -2.87 1.67 5.53
C MET A 86 -2.05 2.75 6.24
N ALA A 87 -2.53 4.00 6.25
CA ALA A 87 -1.93 5.03 7.09
C ALA A 87 -2.30 4.88 8.58
N LEU A 88 -3.23 3.96 8.90
CA LEU A 88 -3.57 3.51 10.24
C LEU A 88 -2.87 2.18 10.54
N PRO A 89 -2.49 1.88 11.79
CA PRO A 89 -1.60 2.59 12.69
C PRO A 89 -0.14 2.11 12.54
N ALA A 90 0.83 3.01 12.72
CA ALA A 90 2.27 2.74 12.77
C ALA A 90 2.72 1.81 13.92
N THR A 91 1.80 1.19 14.65
CA THR A 91 2.03 0.46 15.90
C THR A 91 2.60 -0.95 15.69
N VAL A 92 2.42 -1.54 14.50
CA VAL A 92 2.91 -2.90 14.21
C VAL A 92 4.17 -2.83 13.33
N SER A 93 5.34 -2.96 13.94
CA SER A 93 6.65 -2.89 13.28
C SER A 93 6.81 -3.87 12.10
N VAL A 94 6.15 -5.03 12.17
CA VAL A 94 6.20 -6.09 11.14
C VAL A 94 5.49 -5.69 9.84
N ILE A 95 4.55 -4.74 9.89
CA ILE A 95 3.73 -4.36 8.73
C ILE A 95 4.47 -3.38 7.81
N GLN A 96 5.40 -2.58 8.34
CA GLN A 96 6.02 -1.52 7.56
C GLN A 96 6.85 -1.99 6.36
N PRO A 97 7.65 -3.08 6.46
CA PRO A 97 8.31 -3.63 5.28
C PRO A 97 7.29 -4.08 4.22
N LEU A 98 6.15 -4.65 4.62
CA LEU A 98 5.11 -5.07 3.69
C LEU A 98 4.42 -3.88 3.03
N VAL A 99 4.15 -2.81 3.78
CA VAL A 99 3.60 -1.57 3.22
C VAL A 99 4.60 -0.95 2.25
N PHE A 100 5.89 -0.89 2.60
CA PHE A 100 6.94 -0.46 1.66
C PHE A 100 6.88 -1.26 0.34
N VAL A 101 6.87 -2.60 0.43
CA VAL A 101 6.83 -3.46 -0.76
C VAL A 101 5.50 -3.31 -1.52
N TYR A 102 4.38 -3.09 -0.83
CA TYR A 102 3.07 -2.84 -1.44
C TYR A 102 3.03 -1.56 -2.26
N PHE A 103 3.73 -0.52 -1.83
CA PHE A 103 3.78 0.75 -2.56
C PHE A 103 4.62 0.67 -3.85
N ILE A 104 5.45 -0.37 -4.04
CA ILE A 104 6.20 -0.60 -5.28
C ILE A 104 5.24 -0.86 -6.46
N PRO A 105 4.41 -1.93 -6.48
CA PRO A 105 3.48 -2.16 -7.58
C PRO A 105 2.48 -1.00 -7.73
N VAL A 106 2.09 -0.33 -6.65
CA VAL A 106 1.24 0.87 -6.70
C VAL A 106 1.92 1.99 -7.50
N GLY A 107 3.17 2.34 -7.16
CA GLY A 107 3.93 3.37 -7.87
C GLY A 107 4.19 2.99 -9.33
N THR A 108 4.40 1.70 -9.60
CA THR A 108 4.59 1.19 -10.97
C THR A 108 3.32 1.33 -11.81
N LEU A 109 2.16 0.94 -11.26
CA LEU A 109 0.87 1.02 -11.96
C LEU A 109 0.39 2.47 -12.16
N LEU A 110 0.67 3.36 -11.19
CA LEU A 110 0.31 4.79 -11.24
C LEU A 110 1.23 5.64 -12.10
N TYR A 111 2.28 5.07 -12.70
CA TYR A 111 3.25 5.83 -13.47
C TYR A 111 2.62 6.64 -14.61
N GLU A 112 1.63 6.07 -15.30
CA GLU A 112 0.90 6.77 -16.37
C GLU A 112 -0.10 7.81 -15.81
N GLN A 113 -0.56 7.64 -14.57
CA GLN A 113 -1.53 8.50 -13.87
C GLN A 113 -0.83 9.47 -12.90
N LYS A 114 0.10 10.28 -13.42
CA LYS A 114 0.97 11.19 -12.63
C LYS A 114 0.24 12.05 -11.59
N LYS A 115 -1.00 12.49 -11.88
CA LYS A 115 -1.81 13.29 -10.95
C LYS A 115 -2.22 12.49 -9.72
N GLU A 116 -2.68 11.26 -9.92
CA GLU A 116 -3.11 10.38 -8.84
C GLU A 116 -1.93 9.97 -7.97
N LEU A 117 -0.76 9.77 -8.57
CA LEU A 117 0.49 9.47 -7.87
C LEU A 117 0.89 10.57 -6.86
N VAL A 118 0.82 11.84 -7.29
CA VAL A 118 1.13 12.99 -6.42
C VAL A 118 0.10 13.13 -5.30
N VAL A 119 -1.19 13.03 -5.65
CA VAL A 119 -2.27 13.07 -4.65
C VAL A 119 -2.07 11.97 -3.62
N LEU A 120 -1.70 10.77 -4.05
CA LEU A 120 -1.48 9.63 -3.18
C LEU A 120 -0.34 9.85 -2.20
N GLY A 121 0.81 10.32 -2.69
CA GLY A 121 1.95 10.65 -1.84
C GLY A 121 1.60 11.71 -0.80
N VAL A 122 0.87 12.76 -1.21
CA VAL A 122 0.44 13.84 -0.31
C VAL A 122 -0.56 13.35 0.73
N VAL A 123 -1.59 12.60 0.33
CA VAL A 123 -2.60 12.03 1.24
C VAL A 123 -1.94 11.11 2.27
N TYR A 124 -1.00 10.26 1.83
CA TYR A 124 -0.30 9.36 2.74
C TYR A 124 0.50 10.13 3.79
N VAL A 125 1.29 11.13 3.37
CA VAL A 125 2.08 11.96 4.29
C VAL A 125 1.18 12.70 5.28
N LEU A 126 0.07 13.28 4.81
CA LEU A 126 -0.88 13.97 5.68
C LEU A 126 -1.49 13.03 6.72
N LEU A 127 -1.93 11.84 6.32
CA LEU A 127 -2.49 10.85 7.25
C LEU A 127 -1.46 10.31 8.24
N ALA A 128 -0.22 10.10 7.79
CA ALA A 128 0.85 9.64 8.67
C ALA A 128 1.24 10.71 9.71
N VAL A 129 1.22 12.00 9.34
CA VAL A 129 1.42 13.11 10.28
C VAL A 129 0.23 13.25 11.24
N LEU A 130 -1.01 13.20 10.73
CA LEU A 130 -2.21 13.29 11.57
C LEU A 130 -2.35 12.10 12.53
N GLY A 131 -1.99 10.89 12.10
CA GLY A 131 -1.99 9.69 12.95
C GLY A 131 -0.84 9.65 13.96
N SER A 132 0.07 10.62 13.93
CA SER A 132 1.19 10.76 14.87
C SER A 132 0.96 11.80 15.98
N LEU A 133 -0.09 12.61 15.85
CA LEU A 133 -0.56 13.59 16.84
C LEU A 133 -1.51 12.93 17.84
#